data_AF-A0A7S0LYE9-F1
#
_entry.id   AF-A0A7S0LYE9-F1
#
_cell.length_a   1.000
_cell.length_b   1.000
_cell.length_c   1.000
_cell.angle_alpha   90.00
_cell.angle_beta   90.00
_cell.angle_gamma   90.00
#
_symmetry.space_group_name_H-M   'P 1'
#
loop_
_entity.id
_entity.type
_entity.pdbx_description
1 polymer ?
#
loop_
_entity_poly.entity_id
_entity_poly.type
_entity_poly.pdbx_seq_one_letter_code
_entity_poly.pdbx_strand_id
1 'polypeptide(L)'
;SHLTWSNVDCTVCLKVTNEIFSILQGLQTEMADKEMISLVELEIRIRAVQNSIPSLLVLQSSEICARHWDSIMKLSTKPSILSEQISFKDLIDMNLHEIHEDIFKISERAA
;
A
#
# COMPACT_ATOMS: atom_id res chain seq x y z
N SER A 1 -13.37 17.93 -3.92
CA SER A 1 -11.93 17.87 -3.62
C SER A 1 -11.38 16.60 -4.23
N HIS A 2 -10.38 16.67 -5.10
CA HIS A 2 -9.68 15.46 -5.53
C HIS A 2 -8.82 15.01 -4.34
N LEU A 3 -9.11 13.84 -3.78
CA LEU A 3 -8.26 13.20 -2.78
C LEU A 3 -6.92 12.88 -3.45
N THR A 4 -5.89 13.67 -3.19
CA THR A 4 -4.52 13.27 -3.49
C THR A 4 -4.16 12.14 -2.53
N TRP A 5 -3.41 11.14 -2.99
CA TRP A 5 -3.01 10.00 -2.15
C TRP A 5 -2.25 10.46 -0.88
N SER A 6 -1.56 11.61 -0.96
CA SER A 6 -0.87 12.25 0.17
C SER A 6 -1.79 12.62 1.33
N ASN A 7 -3.10 12.76 1.10
CA ASN A 7 -4.08 13.09 2.13
C ASN A 7 -4.69 11.84 2.78
N VAL A 8 -4.31 10.64 2.35
CA VAL A 8 -4.76 9.38 2.95
C VAL A 8 -3.97 9.13 4.23
N ASP A 9 -4.65 8.97 5.36
CA ASP A 9 -3.99 8.60 6.60
C ASP A 9 -3.66 7.09 6.59
N CYS A 10 -2.40 6.76 6.33
CA CYS A 10 -1.93 5.38 6.27
C CYS A 10 -2.04 4.65 7.62
N THR A 11 -2.06 5.37 8.75
CA THR A 11 -2.29 4.79 10.09
C THR A 11 -3.73 4.32 10.22
N VAL A 12 -4.68 5.14 9.76
CA VAL A 12 -6.10 4.75 9.69
C VAL A 12 -6.29 3.59 8.72
N CYS A 13 -5.63 3.59 7.56
CA CYS A 13 -5.66 2.46 6.63
C CYS A 13 -5.17 1.17 7.29
N LEU A 14 -4.09 1.21 8.08
CA LEU A 14 -3.57 0.04 8.79
C LEU A 14 -4.57 -0.48 9.82
N LYS A 15 -5.16 0.43 10.59
CA LYS A 15 -6.17 0.07 11.58
C LYS A 15 -7.38 -0.59 10.91
N VAL A 16 -7.93 0.03 9.88
CA VAL A 16 -9.11 -0.48 9.17
C VAL A 16 -8.83 -1.82 8.50
N THR A 17 -7.66 -1.98 7.87
CA THR A 17 -7.29 -3.26 7.25
C THR A 17 -7.09 -4.38 8.27
N ASN A 18 -6.53 -4.08 9.45
CA ASN A 18 -6.46 -5.04 10.56
C ASN A 18 -7.84 -5.45 11.08
N GLU A 19 -8.77 -4.49 11.20
CA GLU A 19 -10.16 -4.77 11.62
C GLU A 19 -10.87 -5.66 10.59
N ILE A 20 -10.79 -5.34 9.29
CA ILE A 20 -11.39 -6.17 8.23
C ILE A 20 -10.77 -7.56 8.22
N PHE A 21 -9.44 -7.64 8.35
CA PHE A 21 -8.73 -8.92 8.37
C PHE A 21 -9.21 -9.82 9.52
N SER A 22 -9.38 -9.26 10.72
CA SER A 22 -9.94 -9.99 11.88
C SER A 22 -11.36 -10.51 11.63
N ILE A 23 -12.22 -9.68 11.01
CA ILE A 23 -13.58 -10.08 10.63
C ILE A 23 -13.55 -11.24 9.62
N LEU A 24 -12.65 -11.18 8.63
CA LEU A 24 -12.53 -12.25 7.63
C LEU A 24 -12.09 -13.58 8.24
N GLN A 25 -11.15 -13.56 9.18
CA GLN A 25 -10.73 -14.77 9.89
C GLN A 25 -11.89 -15.38 10.69
N GLY A 26 -12.73 -14.56 11.31
CA GLY A 26 -13.96 -15.03 11.96
C GLY A 26 -14.91 -15.71 10.98
N LEU A 27 -15.20 -15.05 9.84
CA LEU A 27 -16.09 -15.59 8.82
C LEU A 27 -15.58 -16.90 8.21
N GLN A 28 -14.27 -17.06 8.00
CA GLN A 28 -13.68 -18.30 7.48
C GLN A 28 -13.97 -19.51 8.37
N THR A 29 -14.13 -19.32 9.69
CA THR A 29 -14.46 -20.43 10.60
C THR A 29 -15.91 -20.89 10.52
N GLU A 30 -16.80 -20.09 9.91
CA GLU A 30 -18.25 -20.30 9.90
C GLU A 30 -18.82 -20.61 8.50
N MET A 31 -18.02 -20.46 7.44
CA MET A 31 -18.51 -20.51 6.04
C MET A 31 -18.27 -21.84 5.33
N ALA A 32 -19.14 -22.14 4.35
CA ALA A 32 -19.04 -23.34 3.53
C ALA A 32 -17.99 -23.19 2.41
N ASP A 33 -17.39 -24.32 1.98
CA ASP A 33 -16.22 -24.39 1.09
C ASP A 33 -16.28 -23.51 -0.18
N LYS A 34 -17.45 -23.31 -0.78
CA LYS A 34 -17.60 -22.50 -2.01
C LYS A 34 -17.47 -21.00 -1.79
N GLU A 35 -17.81 -20.51 -0.60
CA GLU A 35 -17.70 -19.09 -0.25
C GLU A 35 -16.30 -18.76 0.32
N MET A 36 -15.56 -19.80 0.72
CA MET A 36 -14.19 -19.71 1.21
C MET A 36 -13.21 -19.19 0.16
N ILE A 37 -13.40 -19.53 -1.13
CA ILE A 37 -12.50 -19.07 -2.22
C ILE A 37 -12.52 -17.54 -2.33
N SER A 38 -13.71 -16.93 -2.35
CA SER A 38 -13.86 -15.47 -2.45
C SER A 38 -13.28 -14.75 -1.22
N LEU A 39 -13.37 -15.37 -0.03
CA LEU A 39 -12.77 -14.83 1.18
C LEU A 39 -11.25 -14.88 1.16
N VAL A 40 -10.67 -15.98 0.66
CA VAL A 40 -9.21 -16.13 0.53
C VAL A 40 -8.65 -15.09 -0.44
N GLU A 41 -9.32 -14.84 -1.57
CA GLU A 41 -8.92 -13.78 -2.50
C GLU A 41 -8.96 -12.38 -1.86
N LEU A 42 -10.01 -12.09 -1.08
CA LEU A 42 -10.14 -10.82 -0.37
C LEU A 42 -9.05 -10.67 0.70
N GLU A 43 -8.74 -11.75 1.42
CA GLU A 43 -7.68 -11.79 2.42
C GLU A 43 -6.31 -11.48 1.79
N ILE A 44 -5.98 -12.11 0.66
CA ILE A 44 -4.73 -11.85 -0.08
C ILE A 44 -4.62 -10.36 -0.43
N ARG A 45 -5.70 -9.75 -0.91
CA ARG A 45 -5.72 -8.32 -1.26
C ARG A 45 -5.54 -7.41 -0.05
N ILE A 46 -6.15 -7.74 1.09
CA ILE A 46 -6.00 -6.96 2.32
C ILE A 46 -4.56 -7.07 2.85
N ARG A 47 -3.97 -8.26 2.83
CA ARG A 47 -2.56 -8.45 3.20
C ARG A 47 -1.64 -7.65 2.28
N ALA A 48 -1.89 -7.62 0.98
CA ALA A 48 -1.11 -6.80 0.04
C ALA A 48 -1.18 -5.31 0.39
N VAL A 49 -2.36 -4.81 0.80
CA VAL A 49 -2.50 -3.43 1.30
C VAL A 49 -1.69 -3.24 2.58
N GLN A 50 -1.87 -4.10 3.59
CA GLN A 50 -1.16 -4.03 4.88
C GLN A 50 0.36 -4.01 4.69
N ASN A 51 0.88 -4.90 3.84
CA ASN A 51 2.31 -5.01 3.57
C ASN A 51 2.86 -3.77 2.85
N SER A 52 2.03 -3.06 2.09
CA SER A 52 2.44 -1.86 1.36
C SER A 52 2.40 -0.59 2.22
N ILE A 53 1.68 -0.60 3.35
CA ILE A 53 1.54 0.55 4.26
C ILE A 53 2.88 1.09 4.79
N PRO A 54 3.85 0.27 5.24
CA PRO A 54 5.16 0.76 5.66
C PRO A 54 5.86 1.59 4.58
N SER A 55 5.84 1.12 3.33
CA SER A 55 6.39 1.88 2.19
C SER A 55 5.61 3.17 1.94
N LEU A 56 4.28 3.15 2.06
CA LEU A 56 3.45 4.34 1.92
C LEU A 56 3.74 5.40 2.99
N LEU A 57 3.95 4.98 4.24
CA LEU A 57 4.34 5.89 5.32
C LEU A 57 5.68 6.59 5.04
N VAL A 58 6.66 5.85 4.51
CA VAL A 58 7.95 6.42 4.08
C VAL A 58 7.73 7.44 2.96
N LEU A 59 6.91 7.09 1.95
CA LEU A 59 6.59 7.96 0.83
C LEU A 59 5.87 9.26 1.25
N GLN A 60 5.14 9.24 2.37
CA GLN A 60 4.47 10.42 2.93
C GLN A 60 5.41 11.35 3.73
N SER A 61 6.66 10.97 3.95
CA SER A 61 7.64 11.83 4.61
C SER A 61 7.87 13.11 3.79
N SER A 62 7.95 14.26 4.47
CA SER A 62 8.28 15.54 3.84
C SER A 62 9.69 15.60 3.25
N GLU A 63 10.56 14.63 3.59
CA GLU A 63 11.91 14.50 3.05
C GLU A 63 11.92 13.87 1.64
N ILE A 64 10.84 13.20 1.25
CA ILE A 64 10.66 12.66 -0.09
C ILE A 64 10.30 13.80 -1.05
N CYS A 65 11.23 14.14 -1.95
CA CYS A 65 11.01 15.11 -3.02
C CYS A 65 10.98 14.42 -4.39
N ALA A 66 10.71 15.19 -5.45
CA ALA A 66 10.50 14.68 -6.81
C ALA A 66 11.60 13.71 -7.30
N ARG A 67 12.89 13.98 -7.00
CA ARG A 67 13.99 13.08 -7.39
C ARG A 67 13.95 11.71 -6.70
N HIS A 68 13.50 11.66 -5.45
CA HIS A 68 13.34 10.42 -4.69
C HIS A 68 12.16 9.63 -5.25
N TRP A 69 11.06 10.33 -5.54
CA TRP A 69 9.89 9.78 -6.21
C TRP A 69 10.24 9.12 -7.55
N ASP A 70 10.97 9.83 -8.42
CA ASP A 70 11.40 9.30 -9.72
C ASP A 70 12.25 8.03 -9.57
N SER A 71 13.11 7.98 -8.55
CA SER A 71 13.93 6.81 -8.26
C SER A 71 13.08 5.61 -7.84
N ILE A 72 12.04 5.84 -7.03
CA ILE A 72 11.11 4.80 -6.58
C ILE A 72 10.21 4.32 -7.73
N MET A 73 9.71 5.24 -8.56
CA MET A 73 8.87 4.88 -9.72
C MET A 73 9.63 4.02 -10.73
N LYS A 74 10.94 4.21 -10.90
CA LYS A 74 11.79 3.35 -11.75
C LYS A 74 11.92 1.91 -11.25
N LEU A 75 11.76 1.69 -9.94
CA LEU A 75 11.79 0.35 -9.34
C LEU A 75 10.43 -0.35 -9.44
N SER A 76 9.37 0.43 -9.64
CA SER A 76 8.01 -0.08 -9.73
C SER A 76 7.62 -0.57 -11.13
N THR A 77 6.53 -1.33 -11.20
CA THR A 77 5.89 -1.76 -12.45
C THR A 77 5.17 -0.63 -13.22
N LYS A 78 5.09 0.58 -12.65
CA LYS A 78 4.48 1.76 -13.27
C LYS A 78 5.49 2.92 -13.38
N PRO A 79 6.52 2.81 -14.23
CA PRO A 79 7.43 3.92 -14.47
C PRO A 79 6.66 5.10 -15.06
N SER A 80 7.05 6.32 -14.67
CA SER A 80 6.59 7.61 -15.26
C SER A 80 5.31 8.25 -14.72
N ILE A 81 4.77 7.83 -13.58
CA ILE A 81 3.66 8.55 -12.92
C ILE A 81 4.21 9.60 -11.94
N LEU A 82 3.78 10.85 -12.11
CA LEU A 82 4.08 11.94 -11.17
C LEU A 82 3.34 11.73 -9.84
N SER A 83 3.97 12.09 -8.72
CA SER A 83 3.37 11.97 -7.38
C SER A 83 2.01 12.66 -7.25
N GLU A 84 1.81 13.78 -7.95
CA GLU A 84 0.55 14.54 -7.93
C GLU A 84 -0.58 13.85 -8.70
N GLN A 85 -0.25 12.94 -9.61
CA GLN A 85 -1.19 12.25 -10.49
C GLN A 85 -1.50 10.82 -10.04
N ILE A 86 -0.69 10.26 -9.13
CA ILE A 86 -0.89 8.90 -8.67
C ILE A 86 -2.07 8.81 -7.70
N SER A 87 -2.93 7.82 -7.90
CA SER A 87 -3.99 7.52 -6.93
C SER A 87 -3.49 6.59 -5.83
N PHE A 88 -4.20 6.56 -4.70
CA PHE A 88 -3.92 5.57 -3.66
C PHE A 88 -4.06 4.14 -4.19
N LYS A 89 -5.04 3.88 -5.06
CA LYS A 89 -5.20 2.57 -5.71
C LYS A 89 -3.98 2.19 -6.53
N ASP A 90 -3.42 3.14 -7.29
CA ASP A 90 -2.23 2.87 -8.09
C ASP A 90 -1.05 2.41 -7.23
N LEU A 91 -0.87 3.04 -6.07
CA LEU A 91 0.19 2.67 -5.12
C LEU A 91 -0.01 1.28 -4.54
N ILE A 92 -1.25 0.89 -4.24
CA ILE A 92 -1.54 -0.49 -3.80
C ILE A 92 -1.25 -1.50 -4.91
N ASP A 93 -1.63 -1.19 -6.15
CA ASP A 93 -1.41 -2.06 -7.31
C ASP A 93 0.08 -2.19 -7.69
N MET A 94 0.96 -1.30 -7.17
CA MET A 94 2.40 -1.35 -7.42
C MET A 94 3.15 -2.37 -6.56
N ASN A 95 2.47 -3.06 -5.63
CA ASN A 95 3.08 -4.00 -4.70
C ASN A 95 4.32 -3.42 -3.99
N LEU A 96 4.20 -2.22 -3.39
CA LEU A 96 5.32 -1.50 -2.79
C LEU A 96 6.07 -2.27 -1.68
N HIS A 97 5.48 -3.34 -1.17
CA HIS A 97 6.11 -4.26 -0.24
C HIS A 97 7.25 -5.06 -0.88
N GLU A 98 7.19 -5.36 -2.17
CA GLU A 98 8.24 -6.07 -2.91
C GLU A 98 9.52 -5.23 -3.05
N ILE A 99 9.39 -3.90 -3.03
CA ILE A 99 10.49 -2.94 -3.16
C ILE A 99 10.71 -2.12 -1.87
N HIS A 100 10.18 -2.58 -0.73
CA HIS A 100 10.19 -1.83 0.52
C HIS A 100 11.61 -1.44 0.98
N GLU A 101 12.55 -2.38 0.92
CA GLU A 101 13.94 -2.12 1.33
C GLU A 101 14.61 -1.02 0.48
N ASP A 102 14.32 -0.98 -0.82
CA ASP A 102 14.90 0.02 -1.71
C ASP A 102 14.25 1.39 -1.52
N ILE A 103 12.94 1.43 -1.25
CA ILE A 103 12.24 2.66 -0.84
C ILE A 103 12.89 3.23 0.43
N PHE A 104 13.16 2.38 1.42
CA PHE A 104 13.78 2.80 2.68
C PHE A 104 15.22 3.32 2.47
N LYS A 105 16.04 2.64 1.67
CA LYS A 105 17.39 3.11 1.32
C LYS A 105 17.37 4.46 0.60
N ILE A 106 16.38 4.70 -0.25
CA ILE A 106 16.21 5.99 -0.93
C ILE A 106 15.81 7.07 0.07
N SER A 107 14.93 6.77 1.03
CA SER A 107 14.54 7.73 2.07
C SER A 107 15.68 8.04 3.05
N GLU A 108 16.49 7.07 3.45
CA GLU A 108 17.64 7.32 4.34
C GLU A 108 18.69 8.24 3.70
N ARG A 109 18.82 8.22 2.37
CA ARG A 109 19.69 9.16 1.64
C ARG A 109 19.08 10.55 1.48
N ALA A 110 17.79 10.69 1.78
CA ALA A 110 17.05 11.94 1.68
C ALA A 110 17.10 12.78 2.98
N ALA A 111 17.18 12.10 4.13
CA ALA A 111 17.37 12.68 5.46
C ALA A 111 18.78 13.24 5.66
#